data_AF-A0A2E2YVA7-F1
#
_entry.id   AF-A0A2E2YVA7-F1
#
_cell.length_a   1.000
_cell.length_b   1.000
_cell.length_c   1.000
_cell.angle_alpha   90.00
_cell.angle_beta   90.00
_cell.angle_gamma   90.00
#
_symmetry.space_group_name_H-M   'P 1'
#
loop_
_entity.id
_entity.type
_entity.pdbx_description
1 polymer ?
#
loop_
_entity_poly.entity_id
_entity_poly.type
_entity_poly.pdbx_seq_one_letter_code
_entity_poly.pdbx_strand_id
1 'polypeptide(L)'
;MASVDQTSREQRQENMGSDETALQERRRIQKIVRVGDERSIPELINTLCQYLKTGSSQNARGIEPAAIAAIKGLATLVDPTPSQVKEYKTILAEKKLTAEQVVRAALNVGNNRVQGAAAEALGVIGSYASRDELIEREQFDKNASVRARCKMALRRIERRFKPTSGNSSFSAAVKTAYMSPDMDVIKEWDDDNEAEINVSLADEDQLGVAARSQRVRITGHNDPRMESQRTAFQDGLDYLVVSTVCGTASEKYFNAVMKMNGQRLASATLTKPFQFVQGSLGVFEGNLILLQTIPNSFVTIQTIRQAIESIAQSGDQIENELTGGQDTQ
;
A
#
# COMPACT_ATOMS: atom_id res chain seq x y z
N MET A 1 -59.42 -4.79 32.03
CA MET A 1 -58.20 -5.56 31.70
C MET A 1 -58.14 -6.02 30.23
N ALA A 2 -58.86 -5.39 29.28
CA ALA A 2 -58.85 -5.78 27.86
C ALA A 2 -57.97 -4.87 26.95
N SER A 3 -57.47 -3.74 27.46
CA SER A 3 -56.77 -2.70 26.67
C SER A 3 -55.26 -2.98 26.46
N VAL A 4 -54.63 -3.78 27.32
CA VAL A 4 -53.19 -4.10 27.24
C VAL A 4 -52.90 -5.16 26.17
N ASP A 5 -53.88 -6.00 25.84
CA ASP A 5 -53.71 -7.13 24.92
C ASP A 5 -53.90 -6.73 23.44
N GLN A 6 -54.69 -5.67 23.17
CA GLN A 6 -54.81 -5.07 21.84
C GLN A 6 -53.56 -4.30 21.42
N THR A 7 -53.00 -3.50 22.32
CA THR A 7 -51.76 -2.74 22.07
C THR A 7 -50.56 -3.64 21.80
N SER A 8 -50.47 -4.79 22.46
CA SER A 8 -49.42 -5.79 22.21
C SER A 8 -49.59 -6.50 20.86
N ARG A 9 -50.82 -6.72 20.38
CA ARG A 9 -51.09 -7.32 19.06
C ARG A 9 -50.87 -6.35 17.92
N GLU A 10 -51.29 -5.10 18.07
CA GLU A 10 -51.06 -4.04 17.08
C GLU A 10 -49.56 -3.72 16.95
N GLN A 11 -48.83 -3.59 18.06
CA GLN A 11 -47.37 -3.45 18.03
C GLN A 11 -46.66 -4.65 17.39
N ARG A 12 -47.17 -5.88 17.56
CA ARG A 12 -46.63 -7.06 16.88
C ARG A 12 -46.93 -7.06 15.38
N GLN A 13 -48.12 -6.60 14.96
CA GLN A 13 -48.48 -6.48 13.55
C GLN A 13 -47.68 -5.37 12.84
N GLU A 14 -47.48 -4.21 13.47
CA GLU A 14 -46.64 -3.13 12.93
C GLU A 14 -45.17 -3.57 12.81
N ASN A 15 -44.65 -4.29 13.81
CA ASN A 15 -43.29 -4.84 13.75
C ASN A 15 -43.14 -5.90 12.64
N MET A 16 -44.16 -6.74 12.40
CA MET A 16 -44.13 -7.70 11.29
C MET A 16 -44.16 -7.02 9.91
N GLY A 17 -44.92 -5.92 9.75
CA GLY A 17 -44.93 -5.14 8.50
C GLY A 17 -43.60 -4.45 8.20
N SER A 18 -42.93 -3.94 9.25
CA SER A 18 -41.57 -3.38 9.15
C SER A 18 -40.52 -4.43 8.78
N ASP A 19 -40.63 -5.66 9.27
CA ASP A 19 -39.70 -6.74 8.94
C ASP A 19 -39.91 -7.28 7.51
N GLU A 20 -41.15 -7.30 7.02
CA GLU A 20 -41.45 -7.73 5.66
C GLU A 20 -40.93 -6.74 4.61
N THR A 21 -41.10 -5.44 4.83
CA THR A 21 -40.55 -4.39 3.95
C THR A 21 -39.02 -4.45 3.89
N ALA A 22 -38.36 -4.68 5.04
CA ALA A 22 -36.92 -4.87 5.12
C ALA A 22 -36.42 -6.07 4.28
N LEU A 23 -37.16 -7.17 4.33
CA LEU A 23 -36.88 -8.38 3.56
C LEU A 23 -37.11 -8.18 2.06
N GLN A 24 -38.16 -7.44 1.68
CA GLN A 24 -38.43 -7.11 0.29
C GLN A 24 -37.30 -6.25 -0.30
N GLU A 25 -36.84 -5.23 0.43
CA GLU A 25 -35.75 -4.38 -0.03
C GLU A 25 -34.43 -5.15 -0.14
N ARG A 26 -34.13 -6.03 0.82
CA ARG A 26 -32.99 -6.95 0.72
C ARG A 26 -33.08 -7.82 -0.54
N ARG A 27 -34.25 -8.38 -0.85
CA ARG A 27 -34.45 -9.24 -2.03
C ARG A 27 -34.26 -8.44 -3.32
N ARG A 28 -34.75 -7.20 -3.38
CA ARG A 28 -34.52 -6.28 -4.49
C ARG A 28 -33.02 -6.07 -4.72
N ILE A 29 -32.28 -5.68 -3.68
CA ILE A 29 -30.82 -5.48 -3.79
C ILE A 29 -30.10 -6.78 -4.16
N GLN A 30 -30.48 -7.92 -3.59
CA GLN A 30 -29.89 -9.20 -3.98
C GLN A 30 -30.16 -9.57 -5.43
N LYS A 31 -31.32 -9.21 -5.98
CA LYS A 31 -31.64 -9.40 -7.40
C LYS A 31 -30.71 -8.56 -8.26
N ILE A 32 -30.49 -7.30 -7.89
CA ILE A 32 -29.53 -6.40 -8.55
C ILE A 32 -28.12 -7.00 -8.54
N VAL A 33 -27.65 -7.44 -7.39
CA VAL A 33 -26.32 -8.04 -7.25
C VAL A 33 -26.18 -9.34 -8.07
N ARG A 34 -27.23 -10.17 -8.13
CA ARG A 34 -27.22 -11.40 -8.95
C ARG A 34 -27.18 -11.12 -10.45
N VAL A 35 -27.78 -10.02 -10.90
CA VAL A 35 -27.72 -9.61 -12.32
C VAL A 35 -26.29 -9.22 -12.70
N GLY A 36 -25.51 -8.67 -11.77
CA GLY A 36 -24.09 -8.43 -11.99
C GLY A 36 -23.79 -7.20 -12.87
N ASP A 37 -24.77 -6.31 -13.09
CA ASP A 37 -24.62 -5.16 -13.98
C ASP A 37 -24.01 -3.94 -13.25
N GLU A 38 -22.86 -3.46 -13.74
CA GLU A 38 -22.14 -2.29 -13.24
C GLU A 38 -22.98 -1.00 -13.26
N ARG A 39 -23.98 -0.91 -14.16
CA ARG A 39 -24.96 0.19 -14.16
C ARG A 39 -25.78 0.28 -12.88
N SER A 40 -25.77 -0.77 -12.08
CA SER A 40 -26.48 -0.84 -10.80
C SER A 40 -25.68 -0.28 -9.62
N ILE A 41 -24.38 0.01 -9.80
CA ILE A 41 -23.51 0.53 -8.73
C ILE A 41 -24.04 1.83 -8.10
N PRO A 42 -24.57 2.82 -8.87
CA PRO A 42 -25.19 4.01 -8.28
C PRO A 42 -26.36 3.68 -7.36
N GLU A 43 -27.15 2.65 -7.68
CA GLU A 43 -28.27 2.20 -6.86
C GLU A 43 -27.79 1.56 -5.56
N LEU A 44 -26.77 0.71 -5.62
CA LEU A 44 -26.15 0.12 -4.43
C LEU A 44 -25.51 1.18 -3.51
N ILE A 45 -24.82 2.17 -4.10
CA ILE A 45 -24.28 3.33 -3.38
C ILE A 45 -25.42 4.08 -2.69
N ASN A 46 -26.52 4.36 -3.40
CA ASN A 46 -27.65 5.09 -2.85
C ASN A 46 -28.29 4.34 -1.66
N THR A 47 -28.50 3.03 -1.76
CA THR A 47 -29.00 2.21 -0.64
C THR A 47 -28.09 2.30 0.58
N LEU A 48 -26.78 2.23 0.38
CA LEU A 48 -25.83 2.35 1.48
C LEU A 48 -25.81 3.77 2.07
N CYS A 49 -25.86 4.81 1.24
CA CYS A 49 -25.97 6.19 1.69
C CYS A 49 -27.26 6.45 2.49
N GLN A 50 -28.39 5.84 2.10
CA GLN A 50 -29.63 5.93 2.86
C GLN A 50 -29.46 5.35 4.27
N TYR A 51 -28.86 4.17 4.39
CA TYR A 51 -28.54 3.58 5.68
C TYR A 51 -27.65 4.49 6.53
N LEU A 52 -26.58 5.05 5.95
CA LEU A 52 -25.66 5.95 6.64
C LEU A 52 -26.34 7.24 7.14
N LYS A 53 -27.31 7.77 6.38
CA LYS A 53 -28.11 8.93 6.80
C LYS A 53 -29.06 8.61 7.96
N THR A 54 -29.59 7.39 8.02
CA THR A 54 -30.53 6.97 9.08
C THR A 54 -29.84 6.64 10.41
N GLY A 55 -28.51 6.51 10.43
CA GLY A 55 -27.73 6.20 11.63
C GLY A 55 -28.11 4.86 12.28
N SER A 56 -27.79 4.67 13.56
CA SER A 56 -28.15 3.46 14.33
C SER A 56 -29.58 3.49 14.92
N SER A 57 -30.49 4.30 14.34
CA SER A 57 -31.87 4.46 14.83
C SER A 57 -32.71 3.20 14.59
N GLN A 58 -33.86 3.05 15.26
CA GLN A 58 -34.79 1.93 15.02
C GLN A 58 -35.19 1.83 13.53
N ASN A 59 -35.26 2.95 12.81
CA ASN A 59 -35.56 2.99 11.37
C ASN A 59 -34.46 2.33 10.51
N ALA A 60 -33.22 2.26 11.01
CA ALA A 60 -32.12 1.61 10.31
C ALA A 60 -32.22 0.07 10.32
N ARG A 61 -33.01 -0.54 11.23
CA ARG A 61 -33.22 -2.00 11.25
C ARG A 61 -33.88 -2.50 9.96
N GLY A 62 -34.76 -1.70 9.37
CA GLY A 62 -35.43 -2.06 8.12
C GLY A 62 -34.50 -2.02 6.90
N ILE A 63 -33.48 -1.17 6.93
CA ILE A 63 -32.57 -0.96 5.78
C ILE A 63 -31.26 -1.74 5.96
N GLU A 64 -30.89 -2.12 7.18
CA GLU A 64 -29.66 -2.88 7.49
C GLU A 64 -29.44 -4.09 6.57
N PRO A 65 -30.42 -4.98 6.33
CA PRO A 65 -30.20 -6.16 5.50
C PRO A 65 -29.95 -5.81 4.02
N ALA A 66 -30.59 -4.74 3.53
CA ALA A 66 -30.37 -4.20 2.19
C ALA A 66 -29.00 -3.51 2.07
N ALA A 67 -28.58 -2.76 3.10
CA ALA A 67 -27.26 -2.12 3.15
C ALA A 67 -26.13 -3.16 3.17
N ILE A 68 -26.26 -4.25 3.93
CA ILE A 68 -25.30 -5.36 3.92
C ILE A 68 -25.24 -6.02 2.54
N ALA A 69 -26.39 -6.22 1.89
CA ALA A 69 -26.43 -6.77 0.52
C ALA A 69 -25.77 -5.81 -0.49
N ALA A 70 -25.98 -4.49 -0.33
CA ALA A 70 -25.37 -3.48 -1.18
C ALA A 70 -23.85 -3.43 -1.00
N ILE A 71 -23.34 -3.48 0.23
CA ILE A 71 -21.89 -3.55 0.52
C ILE A 71 -21.26 -4.75 -0.17
N LYS A 72 -21.87 -5.94 -0.06
CA LYS A 72 -21.39 -7.15 -0.72
C LYS A 72 -21.44 -7.03 -2.24
N GLY A 73 -22.51 -6.45 -2.77
CA GLY A 73 -22.67 -6.18 -4.19
C GLY A 73 -21.62 -5.23 -4.75
N LEU A 74 -21.32 -4.15 -4.03
CA LEU A 74 -20.26 -3.20 -4.38
C LEU A 74 -18.91 -3.92 -4.40
N ALA A 75 -18.62 -4.77 -3.43
CA ALA A 75 -17.37 -5.53 -3.42
C ALA A 75 -17.21 -6.47 -4.63
N THR A 76 -18.31 -7.09 -5.09
CA THR A 76 -18.28 -8.00 -6.25
C THR A 76 -18.24 -7.28 -7.58
N LEU A 77 -18.89 -6.11 -7.69
CA LEU A 77 -19.01 -5.38 -8.95
C LEU A 77 -17.80 -4.47 -9.21
N VAL A 78 -17.13 -4.00 -8.15
CA VAL A 78 -15.99 -3.07 -8.23
C VAL A 78 -14.66 -3.86 -8.31
N ASP A 79 -14.66 -5.09 -8.85
CA ASP A 79 -13.46 -5.91 -8.94
C ASP A 79 -12.33 -5.16 -9.69
N PRO A 80 -11.13 -4.99 -9.09
CA PRO A 80 -10.08 -4.17 -9.69
C PRO A 80 -9.30 -4.96 -10.75
N THR A 81 -9.95 -5.37 -11.85
CA THR A 81 -9.16 -5.72 -13.04
C THR A 81 -8.58 -4.43 -13.65
N PRO A 82 -7.30 -4.39 -14.05
CA PRO A 82 -6.64 -3.16 -14.54
C PRO A 82 -7.37 -2.49 -15.72
N SER A 83 -8.18 -3.25 -16.45
CA SER A 83 -8.97 -2.79 -17.60
C SER A 83 -10.19 -1.94 -17.23
N GLN A 84 -10.68 -1.98 -15.99
CA GLN A 84 -11.96 -1.36 -15.61
C GLN A 84 -11.83 0.03 -14.96
N VAL A 85 -10.62 0.45 -14.57
CA VAL A 85 -10.39 1.75 -13.91
C VAL A 85 -10.79 2.96 -14.78
N LYS A 86 -10.84 2.78 -16.11
CA LYS A 86 -11.10 3.86 -17.06
C LYS A 86 -12.58 4.22 -17.18
N GLU A 87 -13.49 3.27 -17.00
CA GLU A 87 -14.93 3.45 -17.25
C GLU A 87 -15.68 3.99 -16.00
N TYR A 88 -15.16 3.68 -14.81
CA TYR A 88 -15.70 4.14 -13.52
C TYR A 88 -15.67 5.67 -13.32
N LYS A 89 -14.68 6.37 -13.89
CA LYS A 89 -14.53 7.82 -13.72
C LYS A 89 -15.64 8.62 -14.43
N THR A 90 -16.21 8.07 -15.49
CA THR A 90 -17.17 8.80 -16.35
C THR A 90 -18.59 8.83 -15.78
N ILE A 91 -18.98 7.85 -14.95
CA ILE A 91 -20.36 7.72 -14.44
C ILE A 91 -20.60 8.53 -13.13
N LEU A 92 -19.53 8.91 -12.42
CA LEU A 92 -19.60 9.51 -11.06
C LEU A 92 -19.38 11.04 -11.01
N ALA A 93 -19.29 11.72 -12.15
CA ALA A 93 -18.73 13.08 -12.27
C ALA A 93 -19.54 14.27 -11.71
N GLU A 94 -20.73 14.07 -11.10
CA GLU A 94 -21.58 15.20 -10.68
C GLU A 94 -21.87 15.29 -9.16
N LYS A 95 -20.85 14.99 -8.32
CA LYS A 95 -20.71 15.14 -6.83
C LYS A 95 -20.45 13.84 -6.04
N LYS A 96 -20.14 12.72 -6.68
CA LYS A 96 -20.45 11.40 -6.08
C LYS A 96 -19.25 10.71 -5.43
N LEU A 97 -19.40 10.32 -4.16
CA LEU A 97 -18.48 9.44 -3.44
C LEU A 97 -18.25 8.15 -4.25
N THR A 98 -17.01 7.65 -4.24
CA THR A 98 -16.69 6.34 -4.83
C THR A 98 -17.28 5.20 -4.00
N ALA A 99 -17.51 4.05 -4.62
CA ALA A 99 -18.00 2.85 -3.91
C ALA A 99 -17.12 2.53 -2.69
N GLU A 100 -15.80 2.64 -2.83
CA GLU A 100 -14.84 2.47 -1.74
C GLU A 100 -15.06 3.48 -0.62
N GLN A 101 -15.22 4.77 -0.93
CA GLN A 101 -15.43 5.82 0.08
C GLN A 101 -16.71 5.58 0.89
N VAL A 102 -17.79 5.13 0.25
CA VAL A 102 -19.04 4.83 0.94
C VAL A 102 -18.92 3.57 1.80
N VAL A 103 -18.19 2.54 1.34
CA VAL A 103 -17.91 1.35 2.16
C VAL A 103 -17.00 1.69 3.34
N ARG A 104 -15.99 2.55 3.17
CA ARG A 104 -15.16 3.10 4.28
C ARG A 104 -16.02 3.84 5.30
N ALA A 105 -16.97 4.67 4.86
CA ALA A 105 -17.90 5.33 5.76
C ALA A 105 -18.75 4.32 6.57
N ALA A 106 -19.17 3.21 5.95
CA ALA A 106 -19.92 2.14 6.62
C ALA A 106 -19.10 1.37 7.67
N LEU A 107 -17.78 1.25 7.47
CA LEU A 107 -16.87 0.73 8.49
C LEU A 107 -16.84 1.63 9.74
N ASN A 108 -16.98 2.95 9.55
CA ASN A 108 -16.85 3.89 10.65
C ASN A 108 -18.15 4.15 11.42
N VAL A 109 -19.27 4.24 10.69
CA VAL A 109 -20.56 4.71 11.23
C VAL A 109 -21.59 3.58 11.37
N GLY A 110 -21.34 2.41 10.78
CA GLY A 110 -22.26 1.28 10.81
C GLY A 110 -22.41 0.62 12.19
N ASN A 111 -23.43 -0.24 12.32
CA ASN A 111 -23.49 -1.17 13.45
C ASN A 111 -22.52 -2.35 13.23
N ASN A 112 -22.30 -3.18 14.25
CA ASN A 112 -21.30 -4.26 14.20
C ASN A 112 -21.46 -5.20 12.98
N ARG A 113 -22.68 -5.41 12.48
CA ARG A 113 -22.93 -6.25 11.29
C ARG A 113 -22.55 -5.54 10.00
N VAL A 114 -22.93 -4.26 9.89
CA VAL A 114 -22.57 -3.41 8.74
C VAL A 114 -21.07 -3.13 8.69
N GLN A 115 -20.45 -2.84 9.83
CA GLN A 115 -18.99 -2.67 9.94
C GLN A 115 -18.26 -3.94 9.54
N GLY A 116 -18.74 -5.10 10.00
CA GLY A 116 -18.19 -6.38 9.60
C GLY A 116 -18.30 -6.64 8.09
N ALA A 117 -19.45 -6.36 7.49
CA ALA A 117 -19.64 -6.47 6.05
C ALA A 117 -18.76 -5.48 5.28
N ALA A 118 -18.61 -4.25 5.78
CA ALA A 118 -17.76 -3.22 5.19
C ALA A 118 -16.29 -3.63 5.22
N ALA A 119 -15.78 -4.14 6.35
CA ALA A 119 -14.43 -4.67 6.43
C ALA A 119 -14.18 -5.78 5.41
N GLU A 120 -15.10 -6.74 5.31
CA GLU A 120 -15.01 -7.82 4.32
C GLU A 120 -15.00 -7.29 2.88
N ALA A 121 -15.89 -6.34 2.57
CA ALA A 121 -15.96 -5.69 1.26
C ALA A 121 -14.68 -4.94 0.93
N LEU A 122 -14.09 -4.18 1.87
CA LEU A 122 -12.81 -3.50 1.65
C LEU A 122 -11.67 -4.48 1.38
N GLY A 123 -11.68 -5.64 2.05
CA GLY A 123 -10.73 -6.72 1.76
C GLY A 123 -10.89 -7.34 0.36
N VAL A 124 -12.11 -7.34 -0.18
CA VAL A 124 -12.44 -7.86 -1.52
C VAL A 124 -12.27 -6.82 -2.62
N ILE A 125 -12.50 -5.54 -2.33
CA ILE A 125 -12.08 -4.43 -3.19
C ILE A 125 -10.56 -4.43 -3.25
N GLY A 126 -9.91 -4.69 -2.12
CA GLY A 126 -8.46 -4.74 -2.03
C GLY A 126 -7.85 -3.39 -2.35
N SER A 127 -8.35 -2.31 -1.75
CA SER A 127 -7.74 -0.98 -1.86
C SER A 127 -6.84 -0.72 -0.67
N TYR A 128 -5.59 -0.31 -0.92
CA TYR A 128 -4.63 0.05 0.12
C TYR A 128 -5.04 1.32 0.88
N ALA A 129 -5.85 2.20 0.26
CA ALA A 129 -6.31 3.45 0.88
C ALA A 129 -7.29 3.25 2.06
N SER A 130 -7.71 1.99 2.31
CA SER A 130 -8.55 1.61 3.46
C SER A 130 -7.77 0.92 4.59
N ARG A 131 -6.44 0.77 4.43
CA ARG A 131 -5.60 -0.01 5.34
C ARG A 131 -5.56 0.59 6.74
N ASP A 132 -5.38 1.89 6.85
CA ASP A 132 -5.17 2.54 8.15
C ASP A 132 -6.44 2.46 9.01
N GLU A 133 -7.62 2.66 8.43
CA GLU A 133 -8.88 2.49 9.17
C GLU A 133 -9.15 1.03 9.54
N LEU A 134 -8.74 0.08 8.70
CA LEU A 134 -8.83 -1.34 9.02
C LEU A 134 -7.89 -1.72 10.18
N ILE A 135 -6.68 -1.16 10.25
CA ILE A 135 -5.74 -1.36 11.35
C ILE A 135 -6.29 -0.77 12.64
N GLU A 136 -6.76 0.48 12.60
CA GLU A 136 -7.34 1.14 13.76
C GLU A 136 -8.49 0.31 14.33
N ARG A 137 -9.38 -0.18 13.47
CA ARG A 137 -10.49 -1.04 13.89
C ARG A 137 -10.06 -2.43 14.34
N GLU A 138 -9.05 -3.03 13.71
CA GLU A 138 -8.52 -4.32 14.15
C GLU A 138 -7.97 -4.25 15.58
N GLN A 139 -7.36 -3.13 15.96
CA GLN A 139 -6.72 -2.95 17.26
C GLN A 139 -7.69 -2.46 18.33
N PHE A 140 -8.55 -1.49 17.99
CA PHE A 140 -9.30 -0.71 18.99
C PHE A 140 -10.82 -0.90 18.95
N ASP A 141 -11.37 -1.66 17.99
CA ASP A 141 -12.81 -1.88 17.95
C ASP A 141 -13.30 -2.70 19.15
N LYS A 142 -14.41 -2.27 19.77
CA LYS A 142 -14.99 -2.93 20.95
C LYS A 142 -15.50 -4.34 20.62
N ASN A 143 -15.94 -4.59 19.39
CA ASN A 143 -16.52 -5.85 18.96
C ASN A 143 -15.46 -6.81 18.37
N ALA A 144 -15.28 -7.97 19.01
CA ALA A 144 -14.34 -9.00 18.55
C ALA A 144 -14.61 -9.51 17.13
N SER A 145 -15.88 -9.56 16.71
CA SER A 145 -16.29 -9.98 15.37
C SER A 145 -15.90 -8.97 14.29
N VAL A 146 -15.89 -7.67 14.62
CA VAL A 146 -15.41 -6.61 13.71
C VAL A 146 -13.89 -6.69 13.61
N ARG A 147 -13.17 -6.78 14.75
CA ARG A 147 -11.71 -6.96 14.77
C ARG A 147 -11.25 -8.14 13.90
N ALA A 148 -11.90 -9.30 14.05
CA ALA A 148 -11.58 -10.49 13.28
C ALA A 148 -11.78 -10.30 11.77
N ARG A 149 -12.84 -9.59 11.35
CA ARG A 149 -13.08 -9.30 9.93
C ARG A 149 -12.09 -8.27 9.37
N CYS A 150 -11.73 -7.25 10.13
CA CYS A 150 -10.67 -6.32 9.74
C CYS A 150 -9.33 -7.04 9.55
N LYS A 151 -8.96 -7.93 10.48
CA LYS A 151 -7.76 -8.77 10.33
C LYS A 151 -7.77 -9.63 9.08
N MET A 152 -8.92 -10.22 8.74
CA MET A 152 -9.05 -10.99 7.49
C MET A 152 -8.99 -10.11 6.25
N ALA A 153 -9.57 -8.91 6.30
CA ALA A 153 -9.53 -7.94 5.22
C ALA A 153 -8.10 -7.44 4.97
N LEU A 154 -7.38 -7.09 6.04
CA LEU A 154 -5.96 -6.74 6.00
C LEU A 154 -5.14 -7.86 5.38
N ARG A 155 -5.32 -9.12 5.80
CA ARG A 155 -4.65 -10.27 5.17
C ARG A 155 -4.95 -10.41 3.68
N ARG A 156 -6.15 -10.05 3.21
CA ARG A 156 -6.50 -10.11 1.78
C ARG A 156 -5.86 -8.96 1.00
N ILE A 157 -5.89 -7.75 1.56
CA ILE A 157 -5.19 -6.57 1.05
C ILE A 157 -3.70 -6.91 0.97
N GLU A 158 -3.08 -7.32 2.07
CA GLU A 158 -1.67 -7.73 2.14
C GLU A 158 -1.33 -8.87 1.19
N ARG A 159 -2.23 -9.84 0.93
CA ARG A 159 -2.00 -10.89 -0.08
C ARG A 159 -2.07 -10.36 -1.51
N ARG A 160 -2.96 -9.40 -1.80
CA ARG A 160 -3.08 -8.75 -3.12
C ARG A 160 -1.97 -7.75 -3.38
N PHE A 161 -1.51 -7.09 -2.32
CA PHE A 161 -0.41 -6.13 -2.32
C PHE A 161 0.86 -6.73 -1.72
N LYS A 162 1.00 -8.06 -1.69
CA LYS A 162 2.32 -8.66 -1.50
C LYS A 162 3.15 -8.08 -2.63
N PRO A 163 4.18 -7.27 -2.35
CA PRO A 163 4.92 -6.65 -3.43
C PRO A 163 5.86 -7.73 -3.93
N THR A 164 5.34 -8.67 -4.70
CA THR A 164 6.17 -9.35 -5.68
C THR A 164 6.43 -8.30 -6.76
N SER A 165 7.70 -7.99 -6.97
CA SER A 165 8.22 -7.58 -8.29
C SER A 165 7.25 -7.87 -9.44
N GLY A 166 6.86 -6.84 -10.20
CA GLY A 166 5.92 -6.97 -11.32
C GLY A 166 4.46 -6.56 -11.07
N ASN A 167 4.07 -6.10 -9.88
CA ASN A 167 2.76 -5.44 -9.70
C ASN A 167 2.80 -3.99 -10.22
N SER A 168 1.86 -3.61 -11.09
CA SER A 168 1.76 -2.27 -11.69
C SER A 168 1.73 -1.13 -10.66
N SER A 169 1.22 -1.37 -9.44
CA SER A 169 1.21 -0.36 -8.37
C SER A 169 2.59 -0.17 -7.72
N PHE A 170 3.39 -1.24 -7.60
CA PHE A 170 4.76 -1.16 -7.10
C PHE A 170 5.64 -0.46 -8.12
N SER A 171 5.56 -0.88 -9.38
CA SER A 171 6.25 -0.22 -10.49
C SER A 171 5.84 1.25 -10.60
N ALA A 172 4.56 1.60 -10.40
CA ALA A 172 4.12 2.99 -10.38
C ALA A 172 4.67 3.78 -9.20
N ALA A 173 4.74 3.19 -8.00
CA ALA A 173 5.32 3.85 -6.82
C ALA A 173 6.83 4.10 -7.01
N VAL A 174 7.56 3.13 -7.57
CA VAL A 174 8.98 3.25 -7.91
C VAL A 174 9.18 4.32 -8.98
N LYS A 175 8.41 4.29 -10.08
CA LYS A 175 8.41 5.34 -11.13
C LYS A 175 8.17 6.73 -10.56
N THR A 176 7.17 6.88 -9.70
CA THR A 176 6.82 8.17 -9.11
C THR A 176 7.89 8.68 -8.15
N ALA A 177 8.61 7.79 -7.47
CA ALA A 177 9.63 8.18 -6.50
C ALA A 177 10.79 8.95 -7.15
N TYR A 178 11.23 8.53 -8.34
CA TYR A 178 12.38 9.10 -9.04
C TYR A 178 12.04 10.13 -10.13
N MET A 179 10.76 10.46 -10.36
CA MET A 179 10.35 11.56 -11.24
C MET A 179 10.51 12.96 -10.58
N SER A 180 11.52 13.12 -9.71
CA SER A 180 11.82 14.38 -9.04
C SER A 180 12.59 15.31 -10.01
N PRO A 181 12.46 16.64 -9.93
CA PRO A 181 13.22 17.56 -10.78
C PRO A 181 14.74 17.44 -10.63
N ASP A 182 15.23 16.90 -9.51
CA ASP A 182 16.65 16.74 -9.20
C ASP A 182 17.20 15.35 -9.61
N MET A 183 16.41 14.57 -10.37
CA MET A 183 16.74 13.22 -10.78
C MET A 183 16.54 13.05 -12.29
N ASP A 184 17.63 12.76 -12.99
CA ASP A 184 17.63 12.47 -14.42
C ASP A 184 17.52 10.96 -14.65
N VAL A 185 16.45 10.52 -15.30
CA VAL A 185 16.22 9.09 -15.56
C VAL A 185 17.08 8.62 -16.73
N ILE A 186 17.96 7.64 -16.48
CA ILE A 186 18.81 7.00 -17.50
C ILE A 186 18.12 5.77 -18.08
N LYS A 187 17.59 4.91 -17.18
CA LYS A 187 16.84 3.69 -17.51
C LYS A 187 15.54 3.70 -16.70
N GLU A 188 14.41 3.70 -17.39
CA GLU A 188 13.11 3.57 -16.73
C GLU A 188 12.90 2.19 -16.13
N TRP A 189 12.07 2.14 -15.10
CA TRP A 189 11.63 0.87 -14.51
C TRP A 189 10.88 0.02 -15.55
N ASP A 190 11.44 -1.15 -15.83
CA ASP A 190 11.01 -2.07 -16.88
C ASP A 190 10.62 -3.45 -16.33
N ASP A 191 10.42 -4.41 -17.24
CA ASP A 191 10.03 -5.79 -16.93
C ASP A 191 11.15 -6.56 -16.21
N ASP A 192 12.41 -6.11 -16.33
CA ASP A 192 13.55 -6.65 -15.59
C ASP A 192 13.57 -6.18 -14.12
N ASN A 193 12.62 -5.30 -13.74
CA ASN A 193 12.53 -4.68 -12.42
C ASN A 193 13.79 -3.88 -12.06
N GLU A 194 14.31 -3.14 -13.03
CA GLU A 194 15.47 -2.28 -12.85
C GLU A 194 15.20 -0.85 -13.30
N ALA A 195 15.74 0.13 -12.59
CA ALA A 195 15.82 1.51 -13.04
C ALA A 195 17.20 2.08 -12.74
N GLU A 196 17.65 3.02 -13.58
CA GLU A 196 18.88 3.79 -13.35
C GLU A 196 18.57 5.27 -13.45
N ILE A 197 19.07 6.01 -12.49
CA ILE A 197 18.85 7.45 -12.35
C ILE A 197 20.16 8.13 -11.98
N ASN A 198 20.41 9.32 -12.54
CA ASN A 198 21.42 10.23 -12.08
C ASN A 198 20.77 11.19 -11.09
N VAL A 199 21.32 11.27 -9.88
CA VAL A 199 20.87 12.19 -8.84
C VAL A 199 21.82 13.38 -8.84
N SER A 200 21.29 14.58 -9.09
CA SER A 200 22.06 15.81 -8.97
C SER A 200 22.32 16.11 -7.49
N LEU A 201 23.58 16.25 -7.12
CA LEU A 201 24.02 16.65 -5.79
C LEU A 201 24.31 18.15 -5.86
N ALA A 202 23.33 18.97 -5.50
CA ALA A 202 23.49 20.41 -5.50
C ALA A 202 24.48 20.81 -4.39
N ASP A 203 25.59 21.45 -4.77
CA ASP A 203 26.32 22.36 -3.88
C ASP A 203 25.76 23.77 -4.15
N GLU A 204 24.61 24.09 -3.55
CA GLU A 204 23.88 25.36 -3.79
C GLU A 204 24.73 26.63 -3.54
N ASP A 205 25.88 26.53 -2.86
CA ASP A 205 26.64 27.69 -2.41
C ASP A 205 27.98 27.93 -3.12
N GLN A 206 28.38 27.14 -4.13
CA GLN A 206 29.68 27.33 -4.80
C GLN A 206 29.55 27.64 -6.30
N LEU A 207 29.45 28.93 -6.60
CA LEU A 207 29.63 29.51 -7.94
C LEU A 207 30.91 28.96 -8.61
N GLY A 208 30.75 28.02 -9.53
CA GLY A 208 31.82 27.57 -10.44
C GLY A 208 32.30 26.12 -10.26
N VAL A 209 31.74 25.34 -9.33
CA VAL A 209 32.02 23.90 -9.24
C VAL A 209 31.06 23.16 -10.19
N ALA A 210 31.58 22.24 -10.99
CA ALA A 210 30.76 21.40 -11.86
C ALA A 210 29.69 20.68 -11.01
N ALA A 211 28.44 20.69 -11.46
CA ALA A 211 27.35 20.02 -10.74
C ALA A 211 27.71 18.53 -10.58
N ARG A 212 27.89 18.09 -9.33
CA ARG A 212 28.20 16.69 -9.03
C ARG A 212 26.93 15.87 -9.17
N SER A 213 27.08 14.64 -9.66
CA SER A 213 25.95 13.74 -9.84
C SER A 213 26.34 12.31 -9.51
N GLN A 214 25.46 11.58 -8.82
CA GLN A 214 25.68 10.18 -8.52
C GLN A 214 24.70 9.30 -9.30
N ARG A 215 25.22 8.24 -9.93
CA ARG A 215 24.37 7.23 -10.59
C ARG A 215 23.85 6.22 -9.58
N VAL A 216 22.53 6.23 -9.37
CA VAL A 216 21.83 5.29 -8.50
C VAL A 216 21.08 4.27 -9.35
N ARG A 217 21.29 2.99 -9.05
CA ARG A 217 20.56 1.86 -9.62
C ARG A 217 19.58 1.31 -8.59
N ILE A 218 18.34 1.13 -9.02
CA ILE A 218 17.26 0.54 -8.24
C ILE A 218 16.91 -0.80 -8.88
N THR A 219 16.92 -1.88 -8.10
CA THR A 219 16.61 -3.23 -8.57
C THR A 219 15.60 -3.91 -7.65
N GLY A 220 14.75 -4.74 -8.23
CA GLY A 220 13.81 -5.57 -7.48
C GLY A 220 14.49 -6.78 -6.81
N HIS A 221 13.66 -7.66 -6.25
CA HIS A 221 14.02 -8.90 -5.53
C HIS A 221 14.98 -9.88 -6.26
N ASN A 222 15.28 -9.63 -7.54
CA ASN A 222 16.05 -10.54 -8.39
C ASN A 222 17.53 -10.17 -8.54
N ASP A 223 18.03 -9.20 -7.77
CA ASP A 223 19.39 -8.72 -7.92
C ASP A 223 20.44 -9.83 -7.69
N PRO A 224 21.33 -10.12 -8.66
CA PRO A 224 22.37 -11.13 -8.51
C PRO A 224 23.37 -10.79 -7.38
N ARG A 225 23.51 -9.51 -7.02
CA ARG A 225 24.37 -9.04 -5.91
C ARG A 225 23.91 -9.57 -4.54
N MET A 226 22.65 -10.00 -4.44
CA MET A 226 22.04 -10.50 -3.21
C MET A 226 21.88 -12.02 -3.22
N GLU A 227 22.40 -12.74 -4.23
CA GLU A 227 22.19 -14.18 -4.42
C GLU A 227 22.68 -15.01 -3.21
N SER A 228 23.82 -14.63 -2.62
CA SER A 228 24.37 -15.29 -1.42
C SER A 228 23.52 -15.07 -0.16
N GLN A 229 22.68 -14.02 -0.14
CA GLN A 229 21.82 -13.72 0.99
C GLN A 229 20.41 -14.31 0.85
N ARG A 230 19.99 -14.69 -0.37
CA ARG A 230 18.68 -15.31 -0.62
C ARG A 230 18.45 -16.55 0.25
N THR A 231 19.51 -17.32 0.54
CA THR A 231 19.44 -18.52 1.39
C THR A 231 19.32 -18.21 2.88
N ALA A 232 19.77 -17.04 3.33
CA ALA A 232 19.73 -16.61 4.73
C ALA A 232 18.37 -16.03 5.13
N PHE A 233 17.65 -15.40 4.19
CA PHE A 233 16.29 -14.92 4.39
C PHE A 233 15.29 -16.07 4.18
N GLN A 234 15.05 -16.86 5.23
CA GLN A 234 14.20 -18.07 5.21
C GLN A 234 12.73 -17.92 4.79
N ASP A 235 12.26 -16.77 4.34
CA ASP A 235 10.82 -16.53 4.12
C ASP A 235 10.54 -15.55 2.97
N GLY A 236 11.09 -15.75 1.77
CA GLY A 236 10.62 -15.10 0.54
C GLY A 236 10.32 -13.59 0.68
N LEU A 237 11.15 -12.89 1.46
CA LEU A 237 10.95 -11.47 1.75
C LEU A 237 11.42 -10.71 0.53
N ASP A 238 10.47 -10.24 -0.28
CA ASP A 238 10.78 -9.37 -1.40
C ASP A 238 11.32 -8.03 -0.86
N TYR A 239 12.42 -7.55 -1.45
CA TYR A 239 13.05 -6.28 -1.11
C TYR A 239 13.34 -5.49 -2.38
N LEU A 240 13.37 -4.17 -2.23
CA LEU A 240 13.93 -3.24 -3.20
C LEU A 240 15.38 -2.98 -2.82
N VAL A 241 16.30 -3.12 -3.76
CA VAL A 241 17.71 -2.76 -3.57
C VAL A 241 17.93 -1.42 -4.25
N VAL A 242 18.43 -0.45 -3.51
CA VAL A 242 18.93 0.82 -4.03
C VAL A 242 20.44 0.77 -3.89
N SER A 243 21.18 1.14 -4.94
CA SER A 243 22.63 0.98 -4.96
C SER A 243 23.32 2.04 -5.80
N THR A 244 24.57 2.36 -5.48
CA THR A 244 25.43 3.20 -6.30
C THR A 244 26.83 2.60 -6.37
N VAL A 245 27.51 2.84 -7.48
CA VAL A 245 28.95 2.59 -7.59
C VAL A 245 29.68 3.74 -6.90
N CYS A 246 30.74 3.44 -6.16
CA CYS A 246 31.55 4.41 -5.41
C CYS A 246 33.03 4.44 -5.89
N GLY A 247 33.32 3.79 -7.01
CA GLY A 247 34.67 3.67 -7.59
C GLY A 247 35.14 2.23 -7.77
N THR A 248 36.35 2.06 -8.33
CA THR A 248 36.94 0.75 -8.59
C THR A 248 37.42 0.07 -7.31
N ALA A 249 37.14 -1.22 -7.17
CA ALA A 249 37.65 -2.03 -6.06
C ALA A 249 39.14 -2.33 -6.29
N SER A 250 40.01 -1.47 -5.75
CA SER A 250 41.44 -1.73 -5.66
C SER A 250 41.81 -2.28 -4.27
N GLU A 251 42.94 -2.98 -4.18
CA GLU A 251 43.47 -3.49 -2.90
C GLU A 251 43.70 -2.35 -1.88
N LYS A 252 44.07 -1.16 -2.38
CA LYS A 252 44.21 0.07 -1.58
C LYS A 252 42.90 0.46 -0.89
N TYR A 253 41.76 0.25 -1.56
CA TYR A 253 40.45 0.67 -1.06
C TYR A 253 39.72 -0.43 -0.27
N PHE A 254 40.07 -1.70 -0.48
CA PHE A 254 39.49 -2.83 0.26
C PHE A 254 39.65 -2.68 1.79
N ASN A 255 40.83 -2.29 2.25
CA ASN A 255 41.09 -2.08 3.69
C ASN A 255 40.31 -0.88 4.26
N ALA A 256 40.14 0.19 3.47
CA ALA A 256 39.34 1.35 3.86
C ALA A 256 37.85 0.98 3.98
N VAL A 257 37.33 0.21 3.01
CA VAL A 257 35.97 -0.34 3.00
C VAL A 257 35.70 -1.21 4.22
N MET A 258 36.60 -2.14 4.55
CA MET A 258 36.46 -3.00 5.72
C MET A 258 36.45 -2.21 7.03
N LYS A 259 37.26 -1.15 7.12
CA LYS A 259 37.28 -0.25 8.27
C LYS A 259 35.96 0.54 8.40
N MET A 260 35.45 1.08 7.29
CA MET A 260 34.17 1.80 7.25
C MET A 260 32.98 0.91 7.62
N ASN A 261 32.91 -0.31 7.06
CA ASN A 261 31.90 -1.28 7.42
C ASN A 261 32.00 -1.67 8.91
N GLY A 262 33.20 -1.88 9.44
CA GLY A 262 33.42 -2.17 10.86
C GLY A 262 32.92 -1.06 11.78
N GLN A 263 33.16 0.21 11.44
CA GLN A 263 32.65 1.36 12.19
C GLN A 263 31.11 1.46 12.15
N ARG A 264 30.51 1.24 10.98
CA ARG A 264 29.04 1.26 10.81
C ARG A 264 28.36 0.13 11.59
N LEU A 265 28.93 -1.07 11.55
CA LEU A 265 28.43 -2.23 12.31
C LEU A 265 28.55 -2.05 13.83
N ALA A 266 29.57 -1.33 14.31
CA ALA A 266 29.73 -1.04 15.74
C ALA A 266 28.71 -0.02 16.27
N SER A 267 28.20 0.89 15.42
CA SER A 267 27.19 1.87 15.80
C SER A 267 25.74 1.34 15.80
N ALA A 268 25.48 0.21 15.13
CA ALA A 268 24.15 -0.38 15.04
C ALA A 268 23.98 -1.48 16.11
N THR A 269 22.99 -1.34 16.99
CA THR A 269 22.64 -2.35 18.00
C THR A 269 22.09 -3.61 17.31
N LEU A 270 22.97 -4.56 16.97
CA LEU A 270 22.61 -5.79 16.25
C LEU A 270 22.05 -6.86 17.19
N THR A 271 20.79 -7.26 17.00
CA THR A 271 20.18 -8.42 17.69
C THR A 271 20.16 -9.72 16.86
N LYS A 272 20.64 -9.71 15.60
CA LYS A 272 20.72 -10.92 14.76
C LYS A 272 21.98 -10.95 13.87
N PRO A 273 22.56 -12.14 13.63
CA PRO A 273 23.92 -12.30 13.09
C PRO A 273 24.10 -12.11 11.57
N PHE A 274 23.04 -11.85 10.78
CA PHE A 274 23.14 -11.77 9.31
C PHE A 274 22.30 -10.64 8.69
N GLN A 275 22.22 -9.48 9.36
CA GLN A 275 21.62 -8.29 8.74
C GLN A 275 22.71 -7.45 8.05
N PHE A 276 22.56 -7.23 6.75
CA PHE A 276 23.22 -6.11 6.08
C PHE A 276 22.64 -4.84 6.71
N VAL A 277 23.49 -4.10 7.43
CA VAL A 277 23.11 -2.80 7.99
C VAL A 277 22.98 -1.83 6.84
N GLN A 278 21.91 -1.02 6.87
CA GLN A 278 21.66 0.09 5.95
C GLN A 278 22.97 0.83 5.62
N GLY A 279 23.32 0.92 4.32
CA GLY A 279 24.57 1.54 3.87
C GLY A 279 25.78 0.59 3.91
N SER A 280 25.62 -0.66 3.48
CA SER A 280 26.71 -1.63 3.43
C SER A 280 27.51 -1.47 2.13
N LEU A 281 28.84 -1.41 2.25
CA LEU A 281 29.75 -1.27 1.13
C LEU A 281 30.26 -2.66 0.72
N GLY A 282 30.03 -3.06 -0.52
CA GLY A 282 30.40 -4.36 -1.08
C GLY A 282 31.30 -4.25 -2.32
N VAL A 283 31.79 -5.38 -2.80
CA VAL A 283 32.54 -5.47 -4.07
C VAL A 283 31.70 -6.29 -5.05
N PHE A 284 31.46 -5.75 -6.25
CA PHE A 284 30.77 -6.46 -7.33
C PHE A 284 31.34 -6.04 -8.68
N GLU A 285 31.67 -7.03 -9.52
CA GLU A 285 32.26 -6.81 -10.86
C GLU A 285 33.48 -5.86 -10.86
N GLY A 286 34.32 -5.95 -9.83
CA GLY A 286 35.51 -5.10 -9.70
C GLY A 286 35.23 -3.67 -9.26
N ASN A 287 33.99 -3.35 -8.87
CA ASN A 287 33.58 -2.04 -8.37
C ASN A 287 33.17 -2.11 -6.90
N LEU A 288 33.39 -1.00 -6.18
CA LEU A 288 32.82 -0.77 -4.86
C LEU A 288 31.38 -0.31 -5.02
N ILE A 289 30.46 -1.01 -4.38
CA ILE A 289 29.03 -0.72 -4.45
C ILE A 289 28.52 -0.46 -3.05
N LEU A 290 27.93 0.72 -2.85
CA LEU A 290 27.12 1.00 -1.68
C LEU A 290 25.69 0.58 -1.97
N LEU A 291 25.08 -0.21 -1.08
CA LEU A 291 23.69 -0.64 -1.22
C LEU A 291 22.87 -0.45 0.05
N GLN A 292 21.56 -0.30 -0.16
CA GLN A 292 20.53 -0.27 0.85
C GLN A 292 19.38 -1.15 0.39
N THR A 293 18.87 -1.96 1.30
CA THR A 293 17.68 -2.76 1.06
C THR A 293 16.48 -2.14 1.77
N ILE A 294 15.35 -2.09 1.07
CA ILE A 294 14.07 -1.66 1.63
C ILE A 294 13.16 -2.88 1.59
N PRO A 295 12.72 -3.42 2.74
CA PRO A 295 11.77 -4.51 2.73
C PRO A 295 10.47 -4.03 2.09
N ASN A 296 9.85 -4.88 1.28
CA ASN A 296 8.70 -4.45 0.48
C ASN A 296 7.49 -3.96 1.31
N SER A 297 7.36 -4.38 2.57
CA SER A 297 6.36 -3.84 3.51
C SER A 297 6.56 -2.36 3.87
N PHE A 298 7.74 -1.79 3.61
CA PHE A 298 8.10 -0.41 3.89
C PHE A 298 8.28 0.43 2.61
N VAL A 299 8.01 -0.15 1.44
CA VAL A 299 8.16 0.57 0.18
C VAL A 299 7.01 1.56 0.01
N THR A 300 7.36 2.84 0.04
CA THR A 300 6.51 3.99 -0.23
C THR A 300 7.28 4.95 -1.13
N ILE A 301 6.60 5.87 -1.80
CA ILE A 301 7.25 6.89 -2.64
C ILE A 301 8.31 7.66 -1.83
N GLN A 302 7.99 8.03 -0.60
CA GLN A 302 8.88 8.79 0.27
C GLN A 302 10.09 7.97 0.74
N THR A 303 9.88 6.72 1.13
CA THR A 303 10.99 5.85 1.59
C THR A 303 11.95 5.51 0.45
N ILE A 304 11.45 5.30 -0.78
CA ILE A 304 12.29 5.10 -1.96
C ILE A 304 13.11 6.36 -2.23
N ARG A 305 12.47 7.54 -2.26
CA ARG A 305 13.14 8.81 -2.52
C ARG A 305 14.25 9.09 -1.50
N GLN A 306 13.95 8.95 -0.21
CA GLN A 306 14.93 9.12 0.86
C GLN A 306 16.10 8.14 0.72
N ALA A 307 15.85 6.90 0.31
CA ALA A 307 16.92 5.94 0.08
C ALA A 307 17.80 6.30 -1.13
N ILE A 308 17.20 6.78 -2.23
CA ILE A 308 17.93 7.27 -3.41
C ILE A 308 18.84 8.43 -3.01
N GLU A 309 18.30 9.46 -2.37
CA GLU A 309 19.04 10.65 -1.95
C GLU A 309 20.16 10.30 -0.97
N SER A 310 19.85 9.49 0.05
CA SER A 310 20.82 9.08 1.07
C SER A 310 21.97 8.26 0.49
N ILE A 311 21.67 7.34 -0.44
CA ILE A 311 22.70 6.55 -1.12
C ILE A 311 23.51 7.42 -2.06
N ALA A 312 22.89 8.33 -2.81
CA ALA A 312 23.59 9.22 -3.71
C ALA A 312 24.62 10.07 -2.95
N GLN A 313 24.20 10.72 -1.86
CA GLN A 313 25.07 11.53 -1.01
C GLN A 313 26.19 10.70 -0.35
N SER A 314 25.84 9.53 0.18
CA SER A 314 26.82 8.64 0.82
C SER A 314 27.81 8.08 -0.20
N GLY A 315 27.34 7.79 -1.42
CA GLY A 315 28.15 7.29 -2.52
C GLY A 315 29.20 8.31 -2.96
N ASP A 316 28.76 9.55 -3.17
CA ASP A 316 29.64 10.68 -3.50
C ASP A 316 30.66 10.94 -2.39
N GLN A 317 30.25 10.94 -1.12
CA GLN A 317 31.20 11.10 -0.01
C GLN A 317 32.28 10.01 -0.04
N ILE A 318 31.88 8.75 -0.23
CA ILE A 318 32.82 7.63 -0.30
C ILE A 318 33.73 7.77 -1.52
N GLU A 319 33.19 8.10 -2.68
CA GLU A 319 33.98 8.31 -3.89
C GLU A 319 35.02 9.42 -3.69
N ASN A 320 34.61 10.56 -3.13
CA ASN A 320 35.51 11.67 -2.80
C ASN A 320 36.61 11.28 -1.80
N GLU A 321 36.28 10.50 -0.77
CA GLU A 321 37.27 10.01 0.19
C GLU A 321 38.28 9.04 -0.46
N LEU A 322 37.86 8.27 -1.47
CA LEU A 322 38.69 7.30 -2.16
C LEU A 322 39.57 7.94 -3.23
N THR A 323 39.01 8.83 -4.05
CA THR A 323 39.71 9.47 -5.18
C THR A 323 40.42 10.77 -4.79
N GLY A 324 40.12 11.33 -3.61
CA GLY A 324 40.58 12.65 -3.21
C GLY A 324 39.87 13.77 -3.98
N GLY A 325 38.66 13.53 -4.47
CA GLY A 325 37.87 14.49 -5.26
C GLY A 325 38.29 14.60 -6.73
N GLN A 326 38.98 13.60 -7.27
CA GLN A 326 39.21 13.49 -8.71
C GLN A 326 38.14 12.56 -9.30
N ASP A 327 37.25 13.09 -10.13
CA ASP A 327 36.21 12.31 -10.78
C ASP A 327 36.82 11.17 -11.60
N THR A 328 36.51 9.93 -11.21
CA THR A 328 36.79 8.75 -12.03
C THR A 328 35.72 8.63 -13.11
N GLN A 329 35.98 9.21 -14.29
CA GLN A 329 35.14 9.06 -15.48
C GLN A 329 35.04 7.61 -15.96
#